data_AF-A0A532UWU9-F1
#
_entry.id   AF-A0A532UWU9-F1
#
_cell.length_a   1.000
_cell.length_b   1.000
_cell.length_c   1.000
_cell.angle_alpha   90.00
_cell.angle_beta   90.00
_cell.angle_gamma   90.00
#
_symmetry.space_group_name_H-M   'P 1'
#
loop_
_entity.id
_entity.type
_entity.pdbx_description
1 polymer ?
#
loop_
_entity_poly.entity_id
_entity_poly.type
_entity_poly.pdbx_seq_one_letter_code
_entity_poly.pdbx_strand_id
1 'polypeptide(L)'
;METGKPEQTPHEPVISETTQYAAEINDPKFEQQNRMWTTMRWFDGIEKTEAAFYTRFQDLPDEDAAFLMSFYNIAEDRELFRMICKFWDVSISGGMQGTECGK
;
A
#
# COMPACT_ATOMS: atom_id res chain seq x y z
N MET A 1 -50.62 -20.23 46.43
CA MET A 1 -49.33 -19.57 46.75
C MET A 1 -48.76 -19.10 45.43
N GLU A 2 -48.47 -17.81 45.34
CA GLU A 2 -48.10 -17.06 44.12
C GLU A 2 -46.62 -17.18 43.73
N THR A 3 -46.30 -16.56 42.58
CA THR A 3 -45.01 -16.15 41.99
C THR A 3 -44.38 -17.13 40.97
N GLY A 4 -44.08 -16.77 39.70
CA GLY A 4 -44.25 -15.52 38.93
C GLY A 4 -43.99 -15.74 37.41
N LYS A 5 -44.47 -14.80 36.57
CA LYS A 5 -44.13 -14.56 35.14
C LYS A 5 -42.70 -13.96 35.04
N PRO A 6 -42.04 -13.77 33.87
CA PRO A 6 -42.56 -13.76 32.48
C PRO A 6 -41.71 -14.42 31.36
N GLU A 7 -42.33 -14.60 30.19
CA GLU A 7 -41.82 -14.47 28.78
C GLU A 7 -40.54 -15.26 28.38
N GLN A 8 -40.45 -15.91 27.21
CA GLN A 8 -40.41 -15.30 25.88
C GLN A 8 -40.69 -16.32 24.76
N THR A 9 -41.20 -15.74 23.68
CA THR A 9 -41.60 -16.20 22.34
C THR A 9 -40.45 -16.79 21.48
N PRO A 10 -40.77 -17.39 20.30
CA PRO A 10 -39.87 -18.28 19.57
C PRO A 10 -38.78 -17.50 18.83
N HIS A 11 -37.53 -17.93 18.98
CA HIS A 11 -36.41 -17.40 18.21
C HIS A 11 -36.02 -18.44 17.16
N GLU A 12 -36.60 -18.30 15.97
CA GLU A 12 -35.93 -18.69 14.73
C GLU A 12 -34.50 -18.14 14.78
N PRO A 13 -33.47 -18.91 14.40
CA PRO A 13 -32.15 -18.34 14.25
C PRO A 13 -32.21 -17.35 13.08
N VAL A 14 -32.27 -16.06 13.44
CA VAL A 14 -31.74 -14.98 12.62
C VAL A 14 -30.32 -15.40 12.26
N ILE A 15 -30.18 -15.97 11.07
CA ILE A 15 -28.93 -16.00 10.33
C ILE A 15 -28.62 -14.54 10.06
N SER A 16 -27.93 -13.94 11.03
CA SER A 16 -27.45 -12.58 10.98
C SER A 16 -26.70 -12.38 9.67
N GLU A 17 -27.07 -11.29 9.03
CA GLU A 17 -26.52 -10.50 7.92
C GLU A 17 -24.99 -10.36 7.83
N THR A 18 -24.20 -11.20 8.50
CA THR A 18 -22.75 -11.09 8.60
C THR A 18 -22.02 -11.70 7.39
N THR A 19 -22.71 -12.41 6.49
CA THR A 19 -22.11 -13.01 5.28
C THR A 19 -22.25 -12.12 4.03
N GLN A 20 -23.12 -11.11 4.04
CA GLN A 20 -23.33 -10.24 2.86
C GLN A 20 -22.27 -9.15 2.69
N TYR A 21 -21.44 -8.88 3.71
CA TYR A 21 -20.37 -7.87 3.61
C TYR A 21 -19.05 -8.39 3.05
N ALA A 22 -18.94 -9.69 2.75
CA ALA A 22 -17.74 -10.24 2.11
C ALA A 22 -17.75 -10.11 0.57
N ALA A 23 -18.86 -9.69 -0.03
CA ALA A 23 -19.08 -9.79 -1.47
C ALA A 23 -19.15 -8.44 -2.23
N GLU A 24 -19.06 -7.28 -1.57
CA GLU A 24 -19.29 -5.99 -2.27
C GLU A 24 -18.38 -4.85 -1.80
N ILE A 25 -17.10 -5.13 -1.56
CA ILE A 25 -16.05 -4.10 -1.55
C ILE A 25 -15.16 -4.34 -2.77
N ASN A 26 -15.78 -4.35 -3.95
CA ASN A 26 -15.07 -4.05 -5.19
C ASN A 26 -14.99 -2.51 -5.28
N ASP A 27 -14.40 -1.90 -4.25
CA ASP A 27 -14.16 -0.47 -4.26
C ASP A 27 -12.87 -0.27 -5.07
N PRO A 28 -12.95 0.29 -6.28
CA PRO A 28 -11.78 0.41 -7.16
C PRO A 28 -10.67 1.25 -6.50
N LYS A 29 -11.01 2.10 -5.52
CA LYS A 29 -10.04 2.84 -4.71
C LYS A 29 -9.33 1.93 -3.74
N PHE A 30 -10.00 0.96 -3.11
CA PHE A 30 -9.36 -0.03 -2.24
C PHE A 30 -8.36 -0.88 -3.02
N GLU A 31 -8.74 -1.38 -4.20
CA GLU A 31 -7.83 -2.16 -5.04
C GLU A 31 -6.62 -1.34 -5.49
N GLN A 32 -6.84 -0.07 -5.86
CA GLN A 32 -5.76 0.83 -6.24
C GLN A 32 -4.80 1.13 -5.08
N GLN A 33 -5.34 1.38 -3.88
CA GLN A 33 -4.54 1.58 -2.67
C GLN A 33 -3.79 0.31 -2.26
N ASN A 34 -4.42 -0.86 -2.37
CA ASN A 34 -3.78 -2.14 -2.09
C ASN A 34 -2.65 -2.43 -3.08
N ARG A 35 -2.84 -2.13 -4.37
CA ARG A 35 -1.78 -2.26 -5.38
C ARG A 35 -0.63 -1.31 -5.07
N MET A 36 -0.91 -0.03 -4.80
CA MET A 36 0.12 0.93 -4.37
C MET A 36 0.88 0.44 -3.15
N TRP A 37 0.18 -0.04 -2.12
CA TRP A 37 0.82 -0.53 -0.91
C TRP A 37 1.70 -1.77 -1.17
N THR A 38 1.22 -2.67 -2.02
CA THR A 38 1.95 -3.87 -2.43
C THR A 38 3.22 -3.50 -3.18
N THR A 39 3.15 -2.54 -4.10
CA THR A 39 4.33 -2.03 -4.81
C THR A 39 5.29 -1.31 -3.87
N MET A 40 4.79 -0.49 -2.93
CA MET A 40 5.65 0.19 -1.95
C MET A 40 6.36 -0.78 -1.02
N ARG A 41 5.74 -1.94 -0.69
CA ARG A 41 6.36 -3.03 0.07
C ARG A 41 7.56 -3.66 -0.65
N TRP A 42 7.77 -3.43 -1.94
CA TRP A 42 8.99 -3.84 -2.65
C TRP A 42 10.29 -3.29 -2.03
N PHE A 43 10.17 -2.17 -1.32
CA PHE A 43 11.24 -1.47 -0.61
C PHE A 43 11.27 -1.79 0.90
N ASP A 44 10.37 -2.65 1.38
CA ASP A 44 10.34 -3.08 2.77
C ASP A 44 11.58 -3.92 3.11
N GLY A 45 12.15 -3.67 4.29
CA GLY A 45 13.35 -4.39 4.75
C GLY A 45 14.66 -4.02 4.02
N ILE A 46 14.64 -3.07 3.09
CA ILE A 46 15.85 -2.55 2.46
C ILE A 46 16.60 -1.65 3.46
N GLU A 47 17.94 -1.67 3.39
CA GLU A 47 18.77 -0.74 4.15
C GLU A 47 18.34 0.71 3.85
N LYS A 48 18.15 1.54 4.88
CA LYS A 48 17.69 2.93 4.75
C LYS A 48 18.77 3.88 4.21
N THR A 49 19.41 3.51 3.13
CA THR A 49 20.41 4.29 2.40
C THR A 49 19.91 4.59 1.00
N GLU A 50 20.26 5.77 0.49
CA GLU A 50 19.87 6.19 -0.87
C GLU A 50 20.36 5.18 -1.92
N ALA A 51 21.58 4.66 -1.77
CA ALA A 51 22.16 3.69 -2.70
C ALA A 51 21.38 2.36 -2.74
N ALA A 52 21.03 1.79 -1.58
CA ALA A 52 20.28 0.53 -1.52
C ALA A 52 18.87 0.69 -2.11
N PHE A 53 18.20 1.80 -1.79
CA PHE A 53 16.91 2.13 -2.37
C PHE A 53 17.00 2.37 -3.88
N TYR A 54 18.06 3.02 -4.37
CA TYR A 54 18.25 3.27 -5.79
C TYR A 54 18.47 1.98 -6.56
N THR A 55 19.33 1.08 -6.06
CA THR A 55 19.50 -0.25 -6.65
C THR A 55 18.18 -1.02 -6.67
N ARG A 56 17.40 -0.97 -5.58
CA ARG A 56 16.09 -1.64 -5.54
C ARG A 56 15.07 -1.02 -6.49
N PHE A 57 15.13 0.30 -6.68
CA PHE A 57 14.29 1.03 -7.62
C PHE A 57 14.61 0.68 -9.07
N GLN A 58 15.89 0.47 -9.42
CA GLN A 58 16.27 0.00 -10.76
C GLN A 58 15.80 -1.43 -11.08
N ASP A 59 15.56 -2.24 -10.04
CA ASP A 59 15.01 -3.60 -10.16
C ASP A 59 13.46 -3.62 -10.10
N LEU A 60 12.82 -2.45 -9.90
CA LEU A 60 11.37 -2.36 -9.89
C LEU A 60 10.83 -2.60 -11.32
N PRO A 61 9.80 -3.45 -11.51
CA PRO A 61 9.20 -3.64 -12.82
C PRO A 61 8.66 -2.33 -13.41
N ASP A 62 8.87 -2.11 -14.71
CA ASP A 62 8.41 -0.90 -15.41
C ASP A 62 6.89 -0.66 -15.23
N GLU A 63 6.10 -1.73 -15.19
CA GLU A 63 4.64 -1.66 -14.99
C GLU A 63 4.26 -1.10 -13.61
N ASP A 64 5.03 -1.46 -12.59
CA ASP A 64 4.84 -1.02 -11.21
C ASP A 64 5.36 0.41 -11.02
N ALA A 65 6.49 0.74 -11.63
CA ALA A 65 7.00 2.11 -11.69
C ALA A 65 6.00 3.05 -12.39
N ALA A 66 5.50 2.67 -13.56
CA ALA A 66 4.50 3.44 -14.32
C ALA A 66 3.17 3.57 -13.57
N PHE A 67 2.77 2.53 -12.83
CA PHE A 67 1.60 2.59 -11.95
C PHE A 67 1.79 3.62 -10.83
N LEU A 68 2.92 3.59 -10.12
CA LEU A 68 3.21 4.56 -9.07
C LEU A 68 3.32 5.99 -9.63
N MET A 69 3.97 6.18 -10.78
CA MET A 69 4.01 7.47 -11.47
C MET A 69 2.60 8.00 -11.74
N SER A 70 1.72 7.16 -12.29
CA SER A 70 0.34 7.53 -12.57
C SER A 70 -0.46 7.82 -11.30
N PHE A 71 -0.25 7.02 -10.24
CA PHE A 71 -0.94 7.15 -8.95
C PHE A 71 -0.57 8.45 -8.23
N TYR A 72 0.70 8.83 -8.23
CA TYR A 72 1.19 10.05 -7.59
C TYR A 72 1.24 11.27 -8.52
N ASN A 73 0.84 11.11 -9.79
CA ASN A 73 0.92 12.13 -10.83
C ASN A 73 2.35 12.67 -11.03
N ILE A 74 3.32 11.77 -11.10
CA ILE A 74 4.73 12.05 -11.28
C ILE A 74 5.13 11.75 -12.73
N ALA A 75 5.90 12.65 -13.34
CA ALA A 75 6.35 12.50 -14.73
C ALA A 75 7.79 11.97 -14.84
N GLU A 76 8.61 12.10 -13.80
CA GLU A 76 10.02 11.75 -13.83
C GLU A 76 10.38 10.66 -12.79
N ASP A 77 11.18 9.67 -13.17
CA ASP A 77 11.69 8.62 -12.28
C ASP A 77 12.38 9.17 -11.04
N ARG A 78 13.10 10.28 -11.19
CA ARG A 78 13.80 10.94 -10.09
C ARG A 78 12.86 11.45 -9.02
N GLU A 79 11.70 11.98 -9.42
CA GLU A 79 10.68 12.44 -8.49
C GLU A 79 9.98 11.25 -7.83
N LEU A 80 9.73 10.17 -8.58
CA LEU A 80 9.17 8.94 -8.03
C LEU A 80 10.12 8.35 -6.97
N PHE A 81 11.40 8.25 -7.29
CA PHE A 81 12.43 7.79 -6.37
C PHE A 81 12.50 8.65 -5.09
N ARG A 82 12.42 9.98 -5.24
CA ARG A 82 12.36 10.90 -4.08
C ARG A 82 11.13 10.66 -3.23
N MET A 83 9.98 10.41 -3.85
CA MET A 83 8.74 10.09 -3.14
C MET A 83 8.87 8.78 -2.35
N ILE A 84 9.43 7.73 -2.97
CA ILE A 84 9.67 6.43 -2.32
C ILE A 84 10.64 6.60 -1.14
N CYS A 85 11.77 7.27 -1.34
CA CYS A 85 12.72 7.52 -0.26
C CYS A 85 12.10 8.32 0.89
N LYS A 86 11.31 9.36 0.59
CA LYS A 86 10.58 10.13 1.60
C LYS A 86 9.57 9.28 2.36
N PHE A 87 8.87 8.37 1.67
CA PHE A 87 7.91 7.47 2.29
C PHE A 87 8.57 6.55 3.33
N TRP A 88 9.76 6.05 3.03
CA TRP A 88 10.50 5.13 3.90
C TRP A 88 11.46 5.80 4.90
N ASP A 89 11.43 7.14 4.97
CA ASP A 89 12.30 7.96 5.80
C ASP A 89 13.80 7.74 5.47
N VAL A 90 14.12 7.68 4.19
CA VAL A 90 15.48 7.56 3.66
C VAL A 90 16.00 8.96 3.33
N SER A 91 17.14 9.31 3.93
CA SER A 91 17.82 10.58 3.64
C SER A 91 18.42 10.55 2.25
N ILE A 92 17.93 11.44 1.38
CA ILE A 92 18.49 11.65 0.04
C ILE A 92 19.52 12.77 0.18
N SER A 93 20.77 12.44 -0.09
CA SER A 93 21.80 13.46 -0.24
C SER A 93 21.47 14.27 -1.49
N GLY A 94 21.31 15.59 -1.35
CA GLY A 94 20.79 16.48 -2.40
C GLY A 94 21.60 16.58 -3.71
N GLY A 95 22.48 15.63 -4.01
CA GLY A 95 23.34 15.62 -5.18
C GLY A 95 23.55 14.21 -5.74
N MET A 96 22.61 13.72 -6.55
CA MET A 96 23.01 13.01 -7.77
C MET A 96 23.67 14.04 -8.71
N GLN A 97 24.91 14.42 -8.42
CA GLN A 97 25.83 14.90 -9.44
C GLN A 97 26.52 13.65 -9.99
N GLY A 98 26.49 13.51 -11.31
CA GLY A 98 26.86 12.28 -12.01
C GLY A 98 28.22 11.76 -11.58
N THR A 99 28.28 10.46 -11.31
CA THR A 99 29.54 9.74 -11.44
C THR A 99 29.67 9.33 -12.91
N GLU A 100 30.20 10.24 -13.71
CA GLU A 100 31.04 9.85 -14.84
C GLU A 100 32.19 8.99 -14.27
N CYS A 101 32.10 7.67 -14.45
CA CYS A 101 33.22 6.78 -14.12
C CYS A 101 34.13 6.70 -15.36
N GLY A 102 35.06 7.65 -15.45
CA GLY A 102 36.19 7.56 -16.36
C GLY A 102 37.36 6.85 -15.68
N LYS A 103 37.79 5.71 -16.22
CA LYS A 103 39.20 5.39 -16.37
C LYS A 103 39.44 4.35 -17.45
#